data_AF-A0A0G4G7Q4-F1
#
_entry.id   AF-A0A0G4G7Q4-F1
#
_cell.length_a   1.000
_cell.length_b   1.000
_cell.length_c   1.000
_cell.angle_alpha   90.00
_cell.angle_beta   90.00
_cell.angle_gamma   90.00
#
_symmetry.space_group_name_H-M   'P 1'
#
loop_
_entity.id
_entity.type
_entity.pdbx_description
1 polymer ?
#
loop_
_entity_poly.entity_id
_entity_poly.type
_entity_poly.pdbx_seq_one_letter_code
_entity_poly.pdbx_strand_id
1 'polypeptide(L)'
;MTAPTDKIKAPPMVYISGEEMTRHACQLMLDEWVCPFIDISDWEFFDLSCKARDESEDQVLKDAVKAGARIGAIFKEPTITPTASQAKEMGLKKAWGSPNGLMRRGWNGITISRDTIHIKGIKLGFKRPVLFERHAVGGEYGAAWKTTGPGKLETRFYSAKVPGKVECVEVDSRDLSDDHNVCVVYHNPLDNVKDLAHHFFSRCLAAEVVPYVVTKKTVFKWQEGFWSIMKTVFDEHYKEGFKKAGLLDKCGGDLQHLISDAATMQIIRWTDGGFGMAAHNYDGDMLTDEVAQVHRSPGFITSNLIGKASDGRTIKEFEASHGTVADLWYAHQRGEETSLNPLGLAEALMGAMEHAASLQTANQPEICDFVDRLRSSIHECFASGKGTRDLSGPTGLTTEQFIACVKDRIWKSHDLSKMDEKDPMEQMVQRRLSGDLPPIQPEPPTKDNIDREVLENMFNDFDLDGDGMLSRSEFERMVIKLGVAPMKGDKAENLLGGGYKFTRGN
;
A
#
# COMPACT_ATOMS: atom_id res chain seq x y z
N MET A 1 -17.86 16.08 -27.69
CA MET A 1 -18.79 14.99 -28.06
C MET A 1 -19.84 14.90 -26.95
N THR A 2 -21.10 14.66 -27.28
CA THR A 2 -22.21 14.59 -26.31
C THR A 2 -22.13 13.30 -25.49
N ALA A 3 -22.49 13.36 -24.20
CA ALA A 3 -22.57 12.20 -23.32
C ALA A 3 -23.45 11.09 -23.89
N PRO A 4 -23.09 9.79 -23.71
CA PRO A 4 -23.99 8.70 -24.04
C PRO A 4 -25.33 8.91 -23.31
N THR A 5 -26.44 8.70 -24.02
CA THR A 5 -27.79 9.02 -23.55
C THR A 5 -28.27 8.11 -22.41
N ASP A 6 -27.65 6.95 -22.23
CA ASP A 6 -27.89 6.04 -21.09
C ASP A 6 -26.56 5.72 -20.38
N LYS A 7 -26.49 6.03 -19.09
CA LYS A 7 -25.32 5.73 -18.23
C LYS A 7 -25.31 4.24 -17.85
N ILE A 8 -24.12 3.66 -17.69
CA ILE A 8 -23.95 2.29 -17.18
C ILE A 8 -24.35 2.29 -15.71
N LYS A 9 -25.31 1.46 -15.31
CA LYS A 9 -25.73 1.36 -13.91
C LYS A 9 -24.63 0.70 -13.07
N ALA A 10 -24.12 1.42 -12.07
CA ALA A 10 -23.13 0.86 -11.16
C ALA A 10 -23.76 -0.17 -10.20
N PRO A 11 -23.04 -1.24 -9.86
CA PRO A 11 -23.44 -2.12 -8.77
C PRO A 11 -23.33 -1.39 -7.41
N PRO A 12 -24.05 -1.86 -6.37
CA PRO A 12 -23.94 -1.29 -5.03
C PRO A 12 -22.50 -1.31 -4.51
N MET A 13 -22.05 -0.18 -4.00
CA MET A 13 -20.70 0.02 -3.47
C MET A 13 -20.76 1.01 -2.31
N VAL A 14 -19.94 0.80 -1.27
CA VAL A 14 -19.78 1.80 -0.21
C VAL A 14 -18.72 2.80 -0.64
N TYR A 15 -19.03 4.08 -0.53
CA TYR A 15 -18.11 5.19 -0.77
C TYR A 15 -17.88 5.95 0.54
N ILE A 16 -16.66 5.91 1.05
CA ILE A 16 -16.27 6.60 2.28
C ILE A 16 -15.46 7.83 1.91
N SER A 17 -16.03 9.03 2.13
CA SER A 17 -15.33 10.29 1.86
C SER A 17 -14.53 10.76 3.07
N GLY A 18 -13.36 11.35 2.78
CA GLY A 18 -12.46 11.94 3.75
C GLY A 18 -12.62 13.45 3.84
N GLU A 19 -11.48 14.16 3.81
CA GLU A 19 -11.38 15.62 3.85
C GLU A 19 -10.18 16.13 3.03
N GLU A 20 -9.99 17.46 3.03
CA GLU A 20 -8.85 18.17 2.46
C GLU A 20 -8.64 17.91 0.95
N MET A 21 -7.39 17.84 0.51
CA MET A 21 -7.02 17.80 -0.91
C MET A 21 -7.50 16.51 -1.58
N THR A 22 -7.50 15.39 -0.86
CA THR A 22 -7.95 14.11 -1.43
C THR A 22 -9.45 14.09 -1.65
N ARG A 23 -10.26 14.67 -0.76
CA ARG A 23 -11.71 14.82 -0.99
C ARG A 23 -11.99 15.71 -2.20
N HIS A 24 -11.24 16.80 -2.34
CA HIS A 24 -11.36 17.67 -3.52
C HIS A 24 -11.03 16.93 -4.82
N ALA A 25 -9.89 16.23 -4.86
CA ALA A 25 -9.47 15.46 -6.04
C ALA A 25 -10.45 14.32 -6.37
N CYS A 26 -10.93 13.58 -5.36
CA CYS A 26 -11.92 12.53 -5.55
C CYS A 26 -13.24 13.05 -6.09
N GLN A 27 -13.70 14.22 -5.63
CA GLN A 27 -14.88 14.87 -6.20
C GLN A 27 -14.69 15.19 -7.69
N LEU A 28 -13.54 15.78 -8.05
CA LEU A 28 -13.21 16.05 -9.46
C LEU A 28 -13.16 14.76 -10.30
N MET A 29 -12.61 13.67 -9.76
CA MET A 29 -12.61 12.36 -10.42
C MET A 29 -14.03 11.83 -10.63
N LEU A 30 -14.90 11.93 -9.62
CA LEU A 30 -16.29 11.52 -9.75
C LEU A 30 -17.01 12.34 -10.82
N ASP A 31 -16.87 13.65 -10.80
CA ASP A 31 -17.59 14.56 -11.70
C ASP A 31 -17.12 14.43 -13.15
N GLU A 32 -15.80 14.28 -13.36
CA GLU A 32 -15.20 14.35 -14.69
C GLU A 32 -14.95 12.99 -15.33
N TRP A 33 -14.70 11.95 -14.54
CA TRP A 33 -14.36 10.61 -15.05
C TRP A 33 -15.49 9.60 -14.89
N VAL A 34 -16.24 9.62 -13.78
CA VAL A 34 -17.18 8.54 -13.43
C VAL A 34 -18.63 8.91 -13.78
N CYS A 35 -19.19 9.92 -13.14
CA CYS A 35 -20.59 10.33 -13.27
C CYS A 35 -21.07 10.63 -14.70
N PRO A 36 -20.20 11.04 -15.66
CA PRO A 36 -20.66 11.21 -17.04
C PRO A 36 -20.99 9.89 -17.75
N PHE A 37 -20.44 8.77 -17.30
CA PHE A 37 -20.61 7.44 -17.94
C PHE A 37 -21.34 6.44 -17.04
N ILE A 38 -21.23 6.60 -15.73
CA ILE A 38 -21.70 5.64 -14.73
C ILE A 38 -22.81 6.27 -13.88
N ASP A 39 -23.93 5.56 -13.76
CA ASP A 39 -24.99 5.87 -12.80
C ASP A 39 -24.67 5.26 -11.44
N ILE A 40 -24.18 6.11 -10.53
CA ILE A 40 -23.75 5.77 -9.17
C ILE A 40 -24.89 5.85 -8.14
N SER A 41 -26.15 5.88 -8.55
CA SER A 41 -27.29 6.05 -7.62
C SER A 41 -27.47 4.91 -6.60
N ASP A 42 -26.85 3.75 -6.82
CA ASP A 42 -26.85 2.64 -5.85
C ASP A 42 -25.63 2.65 -4.92
N TRP A 43 -24.75 3.66 -5.02
CA TRP A 43 -23.64 3.82 -4.08
C TRP A 43 -24.12 4.42 -2.76
N GLU A 44 -23.57 3.92 -1.66
CA GLU A 44 -23.86 4.40 -0.31
C GLU A 44 -22.70 5.24 0.21
N PHE A 45 -22.94 6.55 0.35
CA PHE A 45 -21.95 7.53 0.73
C PHE A 45 -21.94 7.75 2.25
N PHE A 46 -20.73 7.74 2.84
CA PHE A 46 -20.51 8.01 4.26
C PHE A 46 -19.42 9.08 4.42
N ASP A 47 -19.77 10.19 5.07
CA ASP A 47 -18.81 11.26 5.39
C ASP A 47 -18.05 10.92 6.68
N LEU A 48 -16.76 10.58 6.53
CA LEU A 48 -15.86 10.28 7.64
C LEU A 48 -14.92 11.44 7.97
N SER A 49 -15.29 12.67 7.63
CA SER A 49 -14.65 13.86 8.17
C SER A 49 -14.59 13.82 9.70
N CYS A 50 -13.54 14.41 10.27
CA CYS A 50 -13.39 14.64 11.70
C CYS A 50 -14.65 15.29 12.28
N LYS A 51 -15.24 16.26 11.57
CA LYS A 51 -16.48 16.93 11.96
C LYS A 51 -17.68 15.97 11.99
N ALA A 52 -17.95 15.24 10.92
CA ALA A 52 -19.09 14.32 10.86
C ALA A 52 -18.96 13.17 11.89
N ARG A 53 -17.74 12.68 12.10
CA ARG A 53 -17.43 11.69 13.14
C ARG A 53 -17.68 12.23 14.55
N ASP A 54 -17.29 13.47 14.82
CA ASP A 54 -17.49 14.10 16.14
C ASP A 54 -18.96 14.44 16.43
N GLU A 55 -19.69 14.94 15.42
CA GLU A 55 -21.11 15.26 15.51
C GLU A 55 -21.96 14.01 15.74
N SER A 56 -21.65 12.91 15.06
CA SER A 56 -22.36 11.63 15.15
C SER A 56 -21.85 10.68 16.23
N GLU A 57 -20.81 11.08 16.99
CA GLU A 57 -20.14 10.24 17.98
C GLU A 57 -19.67 8.88 17.41
N ASP A 58 -19.03 8.93 16.23
CA ASP A 58 -18.58 7.79 15.41
C ASP A 58 -19.73 6.86 14.94
N GLN A 59 -20.99 7.29 15.01
CA GLN A 59 -22.10 6.49 14.48
C GLN A 59 -21.99 6.34 12.95
N VAL A 60 -21.59 7.39 12.23
CA VAL A 60 -21.37 7.32 10.77
C VAL A 60 -20.34 6.25 10.38
N LEU A 61 -19.28 6.08 11.18
CA LEU A 61 -18.27 5.04 10.99
C LEU A 61 -18.87 3.64 11.23
N LYS A 62 -19.67 3.46 12.27
CA LYS A 62 -20.34 2.16 12.54
C LYS A 62 -21.31 1.80 11.42
N ASP A 63 -22.02 2.79 10.90
CA ASP A 63 -22.96 2.60 9.78
C ASP A 63 -22.21 2.24 8.50
N ALA A 64 -21.10 2.91 8.20
CA ALA A 64 -20.22 2.56 7.08
C ALA A 64 -19.66 1.13 7.21
N VAL A 65 -19.25 0.71 8.42
CA VAL A 65 -18.79 -0.67 8.67
C VAL A 65 -19.92 -1.68 8.43
N LYS A 66 -21.14 -1.39 8.90
CA LYS A 66 -22.32 -2.24 8.68
C LYS A 66 -22.67 -2.32 7.19
N ALA A 67 -22.62 -1.21 6.46
CA ALA A 67 -22.84 -1.17 5.02
C ALA A 67 -21.76 -1.96 4.28
N GLY A 68 -20.48 -1.81 4.64
CA GLY A 68 -19.36 -2.54 4.06
C GLY A 68 -19.49 -4.06 4.26
N ALA A 69 -19.94 -4.49 5.45
CA ALA A 69 -20.21 -5.91 5.71
C ALA A 69 -21.37 -6.47 4.87
N ARG A 70 -22.40 -5.64 4.60
CA ARG A 70 -23.53 -6.03 3.75
C ARG A 70 -23.18 -6.03 2.27
N ILE A 71 -22.51 -4.99 1.77
CA ILE A 71 -22.23 -4.78 0.34
C ILE A 71 -21.00 -5.56 -0.09
N GLY A 72 -19.91 -5.50 0.67
CA GLY A 72 -18.67 -6.25 0.42
C GLY A 72 -17.66 -5.56 -0.50
N ALA A 73 -18.01 -4.43 -1.10
CA ALA A 73 -17.13 -3.59 -1.92
C ALA A 73 -17.12 -2.15 -1.39
N ILE A 74 -15.94 -1.65 -1.05
CA ILE A 74 -15.76 -0.35 -0.40
C ILE A 74 -14.63 0.40 -1.07
N PHE A 75 -14.89 1.64 -1.51
CA PHE A 75 -13.87 2.63 -1.76
C PHE A 75 -13.76 3.56 -0.56
N LYS A 76 -12.54 3.86 -0.14
CA LYS A 76 -12.27 4.77 0.97
C LYS A 76 -11.22 5.80 0.60
N GLU A 77 -11.60 7.06 0.72
CA GLU A 77 -10.67 8.18 0.68
C GLU A 77 -9.79 8.22 1.94
N PRO A 78 -8.60 8.84 1.89
CA PRO A 78 -7.81 9.14 3.07
C PRO A 78 -8.59 9.99 4.08
N THR A 79 -8.48 9.64 5.37
CA THR A 79 -9.18 10.31 6.48
C THR A 79 -8.17 10.79 7.53
N ILE A 80 -8.45 11.93 8.17
CA ILE A 80 -7.61 12.44 9.25
C ILE A 80 -7.83 11.61 10.52
N THR A 81 -6.74 11.20 11.18
CA THR A 81 -6.75 10.76 12.58
C THR A 81 -6.22 11.91 13.43
N PRO A 82 -7.09 12.72 14.07
CA PRO A 82 -6.66 13.98 14.65
C PRO A 82 -5.81 13.75 15.89
N THR A 83 -4.64 14.37 15.92
CA THR A 83 -3.84 14.50 17.15
C THR A 83 -4.60 15.33 18.20
N ALA A 84 -4.15 15.30 19.45
CA ALA A 84 -4.77 16.11 20.51
C ALA A 84 -4.74 17.62 20.20
N SER A 85 -3.69 18.12 19.54
CA SER A 85 -3.60 19.51 19.10
C SER A 85 -4.57 19.81 17.97
N GLN A 86 -4.62 18.97 16.92
CA GLN A 86 -5.55 19.13 15.81
C GLN A 86 -7.01 19.04 16.26
N ALA A 87 -7.33 18.12 17.18
CA ALA A 87 -8.69 18.01 17.73
C ALA A 87 -9.12 19.31 18.42
N LYS A 88 -8.21 19.98 19.13
CA LYS A 88 -8.47 21.28 19.75
C LYS A 88 -8.63 22.39 18.71
N GLU A 89 -7.78 22.42 17.69
CA GLU A 89 -7.83 23.39 16.59
C GLU A 89 -9.13 23.27 15.79
N MET A 90 -9.57 22.04 15.52
CA MET A 90 -10.81 21.72 14.80
C MET A 90 -12.07 21.85 15.67
N GLY A 91 -11.93 22.09 16.99
CA GLY A 91 -13.05 22.22 17.91
C GLY A 91 -13.82 20.91 18.17
N LEU A 92 -13.16 19.76 18.08
CA LEU A 92 -13.78 18.45 18.31
C LEU A 92 -14.00 18.19 19.81
N LYS A 93 -15.05 17.43 20.16
CA LYS A 93 -15.33 17.02 21.55
C LYS A 93 -14.17 16.22 22.17
N LYS A 94 -13.46 15.44 21.35
CA LYS A 94 -12.27 14.65 21.74
C LYS A 94 -11.38 14.31 20.54
N ALA A 95 -10.16 13.86 20.82
CA ALA A 95 -9.32 13.23 19.80
C ALA A 95 -9.86 11.83 19.45
N TRP A 96 -10.37 11.67 18.23
CA TRP A 96 -10.90 10.40 17.74
C TRP A 96 -9.79 9.48 17.25
N GLY A 97 -9.90 8.18 17.53
CA GLY A 97 -8.98 7.18 17.02
C GLY A 97 -9.12 6.95 15.51
N SER A 98 -8.18 6.23 14.92
CA SER A 98 -8.22 5.88 13.50
C SER A 98 -9.44 5.01 13.16
N PRO A 99 -10.18 5.32 12.07
CA PRO A 99 -11.32 4.51 11.64
C PRO A 99 -10.88 3.12 11.13
N ASN A 100 -9.64 3.02 10.63
CA ASN A 100 -9.09 1.80 10.03
C ASN A 100 -9.15 0.59 10.99
N GLY A 101 -8.90 0.82 12.28
CA GLY A 101 -8.95 -0.26 13.27
C GLY A 101 -10.35 -0.87 13.44
N LEU A 102 -11.40 -0.04 13.39
CA LEU A 102 -12.78 -0.52 13.50
C LEU A 102 -13.24 -1.23 12.22
N MET A 103 -12.87 -0.71 11.05
CA MET A 103 -13.13 -1.34 9.76
C MET A 103 -12.48 -2.72 9.63
N ARG A 104 -11.18 -2.82 9.93
CA ARG A 104 -10.43 -4.09 9.90
C ARG A 104 -11.06 -5.15 10.81
N ARG A 105 -11.54 -4.77 12.00
CA ARG A 105 -12.27 -5.70 12.87
C ARG A 105 -13.67 -6.02 12.36
N GLY A 106 -14.42 -5.02 11.91
CA GLY A 106 -15.80 -5.17 11.46
C GLY A 106 -15.96 -6.02 10.20
N TRP A 107 -14.92 -6.09 9.37
CA TRP A 107 -14.91 -6.88 8.13
C TRP A 107 -14.05 -8.15 8.22
N ASN A 108 -13.64 -8.56 9.43
CA ASN A 108 -12.76 -9.70 9.66
C ASN A 108 -11.51 -9.67 8.77
N GLY A 109 -10.79 -8.55 8.81
CA GLY A 109 -9.60 -8.31 8.00
C GLY A 109 -8.58 -9.42 8.13
N ILE A 110 -8.16 -9.94 6.99
CA ILE A 110 -7.13 -10.98 6.84
C ILE A 110 -5.80 -10.29 6.53
N THR A 111 -5.75 -9.53 5.45
CA THR A 111 -4.54 -8.87 4.97
C THR A 111 -4.85 -7.49 4.39
N ILE A 112 -3.85 -6.64 4.36
CA ILE A 112 -3.81 -5.40 3.59
C ILE A 112 -2.78 -5.63 2.50
N SER A 113 -3.25 -5.82 1.27
CA SER A 113 -2.39 -5.99 0.10
C SER A 113 -1.87 -4.63 -0.32
N ARG A 114 -0.55 -4.46 -0.29
CA ARG A 114 0.16 -3.25 -0.72
C ARG A 114 1.09 -3.56 -1.87
N ASP A 115 0.63 -3.27 -3.08
CA ASP A 115 1.35 -3.63 -4.31
C ASP A 115 1.89 -2.38 -5.01
N THR A 116 3.04 -2.54 -5.65
CA THR A 116 3.61 -1.50 -6.53
C THR A 116 2.77 -1.31 -7.79
N ILE A 117 2.52 -0.06 -8.17
CA ILE A 117 1.78 0.33 -9.38
C ILE A 117 2.79 0.58 -10.52
N HIS A 118 2.66 -0.18 -11.61
CA HIS A 118 3.51 -0.05 -12.80
C HIS A 118 2.76 0.58 -13.98
N ILE A 119 3.36 1.60 -14.59
CA ILE A 119 2.88 2.22 -15.82
C ILE A 119 3.83 1.87 -16.97
N LYS A 120 3.32 1.25 -18.04
CA LYS A 120 4.14 0.93 -19.22
C LYS A 120 4.74 2.22 -19.82
N GLY A 121 6.03 2.18 -20.17
CA GLY A 121 6.75 3.35 -20.71
C GLY A 121 7.31 4.30 -19.63
N ILE A 122 7.13 3.99 -18.34
CA ILE A 122 7.65 4.78 -17.22
C ILE A 122 8.54 3.88 -16.36
N LYS A 123 9.74 4.37 -16.04
CA LYS A 123 10.69 3.65 -15.20
C LYS A 123 10.59 4.15 -13.77
N LEU A 124 10.06 3.31 -12.89
CA LEU A 124 10.00 3.52 -11.45
C LEU A 124 11.15 2.77 -10.75
N GLY A 125 11.23 2.84 -9.42
CA GLY A 125 12.32 2.27 -8.65
C GLY A 125 12.40 0.74 -8.71
N PHE A 126 11.25 0.06 -8.72
CA PHE A 126 11.18 -1.38 -8.98
C PHE A 126 10.85 -1.64 -10.45
N LYS A 127 11.67 -2.44 -11.13
CA LYS A 127 11.45 -2.77 -12.55
C LYS A 127 10.29 -3.74 -12.79
N ARG A 128 10.03 -4.64 -11.84
CA ARG A 128 8.95 -5.64 -11.89
C ARG A 128 8.06 -5.51 -10.65
N PRO A 129 6.82 -6.02 -10.70
CA PRO A 129 5.91 -5.96 -9.57
C PRO A 129 6.51 -6.51 -8.28
N VAL A 130 6.28 -5.77 -7.19
CA VAL A 130 6.46 -6.19 -5.81
C VAL A 130 5.08 -6.27 -5.17
N LEU A 131 4.79 -7.40 -4.54
CA LEU A 131 3.55 -7.64 -3.80
C LEU A 131 3.86 -7.64 -2.30
N PHE A 132 2.97 -7.09 -1.48
CA PHE A 132 3.13 -7.13 -0.03
C PHE A 132 1.81 -7.46 0.65
N GLU A 133 1.85 -8.40 1.60
CA GLU A 133 0.70 -8.77 2.43
C GLU A 133 1.01 -8.42 3.89
N ARG A 134 0.40 -7.33 4.35
CA ARG A 134 0.44 -6.92 5.77
C ARG A 134 -0.72 -7.59 6.48
N HIS A 135 -0.46 -8.42 7.49
CA HIS A 135 -1.51 -8.99 8.33
C HIS A 135 -2.38 -7.88 8.93
N ALA A 136 -3.69 -7.90 8.69
CA ALA A 136 -4.55 -6.73 8.92
C ALA A 136 -4.85 -6.46 10.41
N VAL A 137 -4.57 -7.41 11.29
CA VAL A 137 -5.00 -7.42 12.69
C VAL A 137 -3.89 -7.83 13.64
N GLY A 138 -4.10 -7.58 14.94
CA GLY A 138 -3.13 -7.91 15.99
C GLY A 138 -1.97 -6.93 16.09
N GLY A 139 -1.09 -7.23 17.04
CA GLY A 139 0.13 -6.48 17.32
C GLY A 139 -0.11 -5.21 18.12
N GLU A 140 0.90 -4.34 18.11
CA GLU A 140 0.95 -3.12 18.92
C GLU A 140 -0.16 -2.13 18.59
N TYR A 141 -0.70 -2.16 17.36
CA TYR A 141 -1.87 -1.36 16.96
C TYR A 141 -3.14 -1.66 17.78
N GLY A 142 -3.23 -2.85 18.37
CA GLY A 142 -4.34 -3.26 19.22
C GLY A 142 -4.00 -3.28 20.71
N ALA A 143 -2.88 -2.66 21.12
CA ALA A 143 -2.39 -2.76 22.49
C ALA A 143 -3.23 -1.93 23.48
N ALA A 144 -3.44 -2.51 24.67
CA ALA A 144 -3.81 -1.75 25.85
C ALA A 144 -2.53 -1.31 26.57
N TRP A 145 -2.54 -0.09 27.11
CA TRP A 145 -1.36 0.45 27.79
C TRP A 145 -1.73 1.38 28.95
N LYS A 146 -0.79 1.55 29.88
CA LYS A 146 -0.90 2.49 31.01
C LYS A 146 0.48 2.92 31.52
N THR A 147 0.63 4.19 31.88
CA THR A 147 1.78 4.69 32.64
C THR A 147 1.61 4.37 34.13
N THR A 148 2.67 3.90 34.79
CA THR A 148 2.64 3.47 36.19
C THR A 148 3.93 3.84 36.93
N GLY A 149 3.91 3.79 38.27
CA GLY A 149 5.10 3.86 39.11
C GLY A 149 5.60 2.46 39.54
N PRO A 150 6.39 2.36 40.61
CA PRO A 150 6.89 1.09 41.11
C PRO A 150 5.73 0.20 41.60
N GLY A 151 5.84 -1.11 41.43
CA GLY A 151 4.78 -2.05 41.79
C GLY A 151 4.95 -3.42 41.15
N LYS A 152 3.87 -4.21 41.06
CA LYS A 152 3.88 -5.52 40.41
C LYS A 152 2.91 -5.53 39.23
N LEU A 153 3.37 -6.00 38.07
CA LEU A 153 2.54 -6.24 36.88
C LEU A 153 2.30 -7.75 36.73
N GLU A 154 1.04 -8.16 36.67
CA GLU A 154 0.63 -9.53 36.40
C GLU A 154 -0.26 -9.59 35.16
N THR A 155 0.07 -10.47 34.22
CA THR A 155 -0.74 -10.76 33.02
C THR A 155 -1.26 -12.19 33.11
N ARG A 156 -2.58 -12.35 33.05
CA ARG A 156 -3.25 -13.65 33.20
C ARG A 156 -4.16 -13.95 32.02
N PHE A 157 -4.19 -15.21 31.60
CA PHE A 157 -5.08 -15.72 30.57
C PHE A 157 -6.13 -16.64 31.19
N TYR A 158 -7.40 -16.43 30.84
CA TYR A 158 -8.53 -17.24 31.28
C TYR A 158 -9.09 -18.02 30.10
N SER A 159 -8.97 -19.34 30.13
CA SER A 159 -9.45 -20.21 29.05
C SER A 159 -10.97 -20.29 29.04
N ALA A 160 -11.58 -20.03 27.88
CA ALA A 160 -13.02 -20.22 27.64
C ALA A 160 -13.37 -21.63 27.10
N LYS A 161 -12.39 -22.53 26.91
CA LYS A 161 -12.59 -23.81 26.22
C LYS A 161 -13.47 -24.81 26.97
N VAL A 162 -13.63 -24.65 28.29
CA VAL A 162 -14.45 -25.56 29.11
C VAL A 162 -15.48 -24.72 29.87
N PRO A 163 -16.77 -24.76 29.47
CA PRO A 163 -17.84 -24.09 30.20
C PRO A 163 -17.85 -24.54 31.68
N GLY A 164 -17.77 -23.59 32.61
CA GLY A 164 -17.79 -23.86 34.05
C GLY A 164 -16.43 -24.17 34.70
N LYS A 165 -15.33 -24.24 33.95
CA LYS A 165 -13.97 -24.40 34.50
C LYS A 165 -13.10 -23.20 34.11
N VAL A 166 -12.82 -22.32 35.06
CA VAL A 166 -11.91 -21.19 34.86
C VAL A 166 -10.47 -21.69 35.02
N GLU A 167 -9.88 -22.18 33.93
CA GLU A 167 -8.44 -22.41 33.89
C GLU A 167 -7.74 -21.07 33.66
N CYS A 168 -7.11 -20.55 34.72
CA CYS A 168 -6.31 -19.34 34.71
C CYS A 168 -4.83 -19.71 34.60
N VAL A 169 -4.13 -19.16 33.62
CA VAL A 169 -2.69 -19.33 33.42
C VAL A 169 -2.02 -17.97 33.58
N GLU A 170 -0.94 -17.92 34.37
CA GLU A 170 -0.07 -16.73 34.40
C GLU A 170 0.74 -16.69 33.11
N VAL A 171 0.63 -15.59 32.37
CA VAL A 171 1.38 -15.34 31.13
C VAL A 171 2.71 -14.66 31.44
N ASP A 172 2.69 -13.70 32.36
CA ASP A 172 3.86 -12.95 32.83
C ASP A 172 3.60 -12.37 34.22
N SER A 173 4.63 -12.32 35.06
CA SER A 173 4.62 -11.64 36.36
C SER A 173 5.98 -10.98 36.56
N ARG A 174 5.99 -9.65 36.79
CA ARG A 174 7.22 -8.89 37.01
C ARG A 174 7.05 -7.78 38.04
N ASP A 175 8.12 -7.51 38.77
CA ASP A 175 8.23 -6.32 39.63
C ASP A 175 8.75 -5.13 38.80
N LEU A 176 8.13 -3.98 38.99
CA LEU A 176 8.48 -2.70 38.39
C LEU A 176 9.20 -1.86 39.45
N SER A 177 10.47 -1.54 39.22
CA SER A 177 11.29 -0.75 40.15
C SER A 177 11.25 0.75 39.89
N ASP A 178 10.99 1.15 38.65
CA ASP A 178 11.21 2.52 38.21
C ASP A 178 10.02 3.40 38.60
N ASP A 179 10.26 4.69 38.83
CA ASP A 179 9.20 5.65 39.16
C ASP A 179 8.26 5.94 37.97
N HIS A 180 8.72 5.65 36.76
CA HIS A 180 8.01 5.95 35.50
C HIS A 180 8.11 4.77 34.54
N ASN A 181 7.10 3.89 34.57
CA ASN A 181 6.96 2.75 33.67
C ASN A 181 5.83 2.99 32.66
N VAL A 182 5.89 2.26 31.55
CA VAL A 182 4.76 2.05 30.63
C VAL A 182 4.53 0.55 30.51
N CYS A 183 3.35 0.09 30.91
CA CYS A 183 2.95 -1.31 30.76
C CYS A 183 2.11 -1.44 29.49
N VAL A 184 2.42 -2.44 28.65
CA VAL A 184 1.77 -2.66 27.35
C VAL A 184 1.40 -4.14 27.22
N VAL A 185 0.17 -4.42 26.80
CA VAL A 185 -0.34 -5.78 26.54
C VAL A 185 -1.09 -5.80 25.21
N TYR A 186 -0.79 -6.77 24.36
CA TYR A 186 -1.46 -6.99 23.08
C TYR A 186 -1.57 -8.49 22.77
N HIS A 187 -2.27 -8.84 21.69
CA HIS A 187 -2.36 -10.21 21.18
C HIS A 187 -2.29 -10.24 19.65
N ASN A 188 -1.93 -11.39 19.09
CA ASN A 188 -1.93 -11.66 17.65
C ASN A 188 -2.90 -12.83 17.36
N PRO A 189 -4.07 -12.59 16.75
CA PRO A 189 -4.94 -13.67 16.31
C PRO A 189 -4.32 -14.34 15.08
N LEU A 190 -4.10 -15.65 15.11
CA LEU A 190 -3.40 -16.38 14.04
C LEU A 190 -4.33 -17.27 13.18
N ASP A 191 -5.60 -17.41 13.54
CA ASP A 191 -6.54 -18.29 12.83
C ASP A 191 -6.69 -17.92 11.34
N ASN A 192 -6.70 -16.63 11.03
CA ASN A 192 -6.83 -16.12 9.66
C ASN A 192 -5.50 -16.12 8.88
N VAL A 193 -4.37 -16.51 9.48
CA VAL A 193 -3.07 -16.56 8.77
C VAL A 193 -3.09 -17.64 7.69
N LYS A 194 -3.90 -18.69 7.84
CA LYS A 194 -4.13 -19.66 6.77
C LYS A 194 -4.81 -19.04 5.55
N ASP A 195 -5.84 -18.21 5.77
CA ASP A 195 -6.51 -17.48 4.69
C ASP A 195 -5.54 -16.48 4.03
N LEU A 196 -4.71 -15.80 4.83
CA LEU A 196 -3.64 -14.92 4.33
C LEU A 196 -2.66 -15.69 3.46
N ALA A 197 -2.21 -16.87 3.89
CA ALA A 197 -1.28 -17.71 3.13
C ALA A 197 -1.84 -18.09 1.75
N HIS A 198 -3.10 -18.54 1.69
CA HIS A 198 -3.74 -18.89 0.42
C HIS A 198 -3.86 -17.68 -0.52
N HIS A 199 -4.28 -16.52 0.00
CA HIS A 199 -4.36 -15.28 -0.76
C HIS A 199 -2.98 -14.86 -1.28
N PHE A 200 -1.98 -14.82 -0.41
CA PHE A 200 -0.62 -14.41 -0.76
C PHE A 200 0.03 -15.31 -1.81
N PHE A 201 0.04 -16.62 -1.59
CA PHE A 201 0.75 -17.54 -2.48
C PHE A 201 0.05 -17.70 -3.84
N SER A 202 -1.28 -17.63 -3.89
CA SER A 202 -2.00 -17.65 -5.17
C SER A 202 -1.69 -16.42 -6.01
N ARG A 203 -1.68 -15.22 -5.40
CA ARG A 203 -1.31 -13.97 -6.06
C ARG A 203 0.15 -13.96 -6.52
N CYS A 204 1.06 -14.40 -5.66
CA CYS A 204 2.48 -14.51 -6.01
C CYS A 204 2.71 -15.45 -7.20
N LEU A 205 2.02 -16.58 -7.25
CA LEU A 205 2.14 -17.53 -8.36
C LEU A 205 1.56 -16.95 -9.66
N ALA A 206 0.39 -16.30 -9.59
CA ALA A 206 -0.26 -15.67 -10.74
C ALA A 206 0.56 -14.50 -11.32
N ALA A 207 1.24 -13.74 -10.46
CA ALA A 207 2.13 -12.65 -10.84
C ALA A 207 3.57 -13.09 -11.15
N GLU A 208 3.86 -14.39 -11.06
CA GLU A 208 5.20 -14.97 -11.25
C GLU A 208 6.31 -14.30 -10.40
N VAL A 209 6.00 -14.02 -9.13
CA VAL A 209 6.93 -13.41 -8.17
C VAL A 209 7.37 -14.39 -7.08
N VAL A 210 8.61 -14.23 -6.59
CA VAL A 210 9.18 -15.12 -5.56
C VAL A 210 8.65 -14.73 -4.18
N PRO A 211 8.00 -15.63 -3.42
CA PRO A 211 7.41 -15.29 -2.12
C PRO A 211 8.42 -15.41 -0.97
N TYR A 212 8.33 -14.48 -0.01
CA TYR A 212 9.09 -14.46 1.23
C TYR A 212 8.17 -14.20 2.42
N VAL A 213 8.48 -14.80 3.57
CA VAL A 213 7.78 -14.52 4.83
C VAL A 213 8.72 -13.77 5.76
N VAL A 214 8.24 -12.65 6.32
CA VAL A 214 9.06 -11.73 7.10
C VAL A 214 8.56 -11.67 8.54
N THR A 215 9.44 -12.01 9.49
CA THR A 215 9.15 -11.91 10.93
C THR A 215 10.43 -11.71 11.72
N LYS A 216 10.35 -11.23 12.97
CA LYS A 216 11.45 -11.26 13.93
C LYS A 216 11.41 -12.50 14.84
N LYS A 217 10.89 -13.64 14.37
CA LYS A 217 10.68 -14.87 15.18
C LYS A 217 11.92 -15.41 15.91
N THR A 218 13.13 -15.05 15.45
CA THR A 218 14.39 -15.42 16.12
C THR A 218 14.55 -14.75 17.48
N VAL A 219 14.01 -13.55 17.68
CA VAL A 219 13.99 -12.82 18.97
C VAL A 219 12.59 -12.87 19.58
N PHE A 220 11.58 -12.58 18.78
CA PHE A 220 10.17 -12.57 19.16
C PHE A 220 9.54 -13.94 18.96
N LYS A 221 9.87 -14.88 19.85
CA LYS A 221 9.52 -16.30 19.71
C LYS A 221 8.02 -16.58 19.49
N TRP A 222 7.14 -15.71 19.99
CA TRP A 222 5.70 -15.82 19.76
C TRP A 222 5.28 -15.70 18.28
N GLN A 223 6.15 -15.15 17.42
CA GLN A 223 5.90 -15.02 15.98
C GLN A 223 6.17 -16.32 15.19
N GLU A 224 6.70 -17.39 15.81
CA GLU A 224 6.96 -18.67 15.13
C GLU A 224 5.69 -19.29 14.53
N GLY A 225 4.54 -19.07 15.18
CA GLY A 225 3.24 -19.53 14.68
C GLY A 225 2.89 -18.97 13.30
N PHE A 226 3.20 -17.69 13.03
CA PHE A 226 2.96 -17.08 11.73
C PHE A 226 3.77 -17.78 10.63
N TRP A 227 5.08 -17.95 10.84
CA TRP A 227 5.95 -18.66 9.90
C TRP A 227 5.51 -20.10 9.68
N SER A 228 5.21 -20.82 10.75
CA SER A 228 4.82 -22.23 10.69
C SER A 228 3.54 -22.43 9.88
N ILE A 229 2.51 -21.62 10.11
CA ILE A 229 1.25 -21.69 9.34
C ILE A 229 1.50 -21.39 7.86
N MET A 230 2.24 -20.31 7.56
CA MET A 230 2.57 -19.93 6.18
C MET A 230 3.37 -21.04 5.47
N LYS A 231 4.36 -21.63 6.15
CA LYS A 231 5.20 -22.70 5.60
C LYS A 231 4.41 -23.97 5.32
N THR A 232 3.56 -24.39 6.25
CA THR A 232 2.69 -25.56 6.09
C THR A 232 1.78 -25.39 4.86
N VAL A 233 1.08 -24.25 4.74
CA VAL A 233 0.21 -23.99 3.60
C VAL A 233 1.00 -23.99 2.28
N PHE A 234 2.17 -23.36 2.27
CA PHE A 234 3.04 -23.33 1.09
C PHE A 234 3.45 -24.75 0.65
N ASP A 235 3.98 -25.55 1.58
CA ASP A 235 4.47 -26.90 1.29
C ASP A 235 3.35 -27.83 0.81
N GLU A 236 2.18 -27.75 1.44
CA GLU A 236 1.04 -28.62 1.12
C GLU A 236 0.36 -28.26 -0.20
N HIS A 237 0.28 -26.98 -0.54
CA HIS A 237 -0.61 -26.51 -1.61
C HIS A 237 0.07 -25.78 -2.77
N TYR A 238 1.24 -25.16 -2.57
CA TYR A 238 1.80 -24.22 -3.54
C TYR A 238 3.21 -24.57 -4.03
N LYS A 239 4.01 -25.28 -3.24
CA LYS A 239 5.44 -25.55 -3.53
C LYS A 239 5.66 -26.13 -4.93
N GLU A 240 4.88 -27.14 -5.31
CA GLU A 240 4.98 -27.75 -6.63
C GLU A 240 4.61 -26.79 -7.77
N GLY A 241 3.65 -25.89 -7.54
CA GLY A 241 3.29 -24.83 -8.49
C GLY A 241 4.45 -23.85 -8.72
N PHE A 242 5.05 -23.35 -7.63
CA PHE A 242 6.20 -22.44 -7.69
C PHE A 242 7.44 -23.10 -8.30
N LYS A 243 7.67 -24.38 -8.01
CA LYS A 243 8.76 -25.16 -8.61
C LYS A 243 8.59 -25.30 -10.12
N LYS A 244 7.38 -25.63 -10.60
CA LYS A 244 7.08 -25.72 -12.04
C LYS A 244 7.24 -24.39 -12.76
N ALA A 245 6.93 -23.28 -12.08
CA ALA A 245 7.14 -21.93 -12.61
C ALA A 245 8.61 -21.44 -12.54
N GLY A 246 9.55 -22.24 -12.02
CA GLY A 246 10.97 -21.86 -11.91
C GLY A 246 11.25 -20.73 -10.90
N LEU A 247 10.31 -20.46 -9.98
CA LEU A 247 10.41 -19.33 -9.05
C LEU A 247 11.31 -19.65 -7.84
N LEU A 248 11.42 -20.93 -7.46
CA LEU A 248 12.18 -21.34 -6.27
C LEU A 248 13.68 -21.41 -6.48
N ASP A 249 14.15 -21.45 -7.73
CA ASP A 249 15.59 -21.49 -8.04
C ASP A 249 16.31 -20.23 -7.55
N LYS A 250 15.59 -19.11 -7.50
CA LYS A 250 16.07 -17.81 -6.99
C LYS A 250 16.19 -17.75 -5.47
N CYS A 251 15.58 -18.70 -4.75
CA CYS A 251 15.51 -18.71 -3.29
C CYS A 251 15.91 -20.07 -2.69
N GLY A 252 16.75 -20.85 -3.37
CA GLY A 252 17.32 -22.08 -2.82
C GLY A 252 16.36 -23.28 -2.76
N GLY A 253 15.31 -23.29 -3.57
CA GLY A 253 14.41 -24.45 -3.75
C GLY A 253 13.30 -24.61 -2.70
N ASP A 254 13.17 -23.67 -1.76
CA ASP A 254 12.11 -23.67 -0.75
C ASP A 254 11.64 -22.26 -0.38
N LEU A 255 10.50 -22.15 0.30
CA LEU A 255 10.03 -20.90 0.88
C LEU A 255 11.06 -20.37 1.88
N GLN A 256 11.45 -19.10 1.73
CA GLN A 256 12.43 -18.46 2.59
C GLN A 256 11.76 -17.60 3.67
N HIS A 257 12.29 -17.71 4.89
CA HIS A 257 12.02 -16.77 5.98
C HIS A 257 13.10 -15.69 5.98
N LEU A 258 12.69 -14.43 6.10
CA LEU A 258 13.58 -13.30 6.31
C LEU A 258 13.32 -12.70 7.71
N ILE A 259 14.40 -12.39 8.43
CA ILE A 259 14.29 -11.50 9.60
C ILE A 259 13.96 -10.08 9.11
N SER A 260 13.12 -9.33 9.82
CA SER A 260 12.56 -8.05 9.33
C SER A 260 13.64 -7.00 9.00
N ASP A 261 14.73 -6.98 9.74
CA ASP A 261 15.93 -6.17 9.48
C ASP A 261 16.71 -6.61 8.24
N ALA A 262 16.70 -7.89 7.87
CA ALA A 262 17.23 -8.31 6.58
C ALA A 262 16.28 -7.94 5.44
N ALA A 263 14.97 -7.99 5.67
CA ALA A 263 13.96 -7.65 4.65
C ALA A 263 14.07 -6.18 4.21
N THR A 264 14.24 -5.22 5.13
CA THR A 264 14.51 -3.81 4.78
C THR A 264 15.71 -3.68 3.84
N MET A 265 16.83 -4.34 4.15
CA MET A 265 18.00 -4.32 3.27
C MET A 265 17.75 -4.94 1.89
N GLN A 266 16.88 -5.95 1.79
CA GLN A 266 16.54 -6.54 0.50
C GLN A 266 15.60 -5.64 -0.32
N ILE A 267 14.69 -4.92 0.30
CA ILE A 267 13.80 -3.95 -0.38
C ILE A 267 14.65 -2.90 -1.12
N ILE A 268 15.69 -2.39 -0.48
CA ILE A 268 16.61 -1.41 -1.09
C ILE A 268 17.50 -2.05 -2.19
N ARG A 269 17.92 -3.31 -2.00
CA ARG A 269 18.86 -3.98 -2.94
C ARG A 269 18.19 -4.62 -4.16
N TRP A 270 16.99 -5.17 -4.02
CA TRP A 270 16.29 -5.92 -5.07
C TRP A 270 15.44 -5.00 -5.96
N THR A 271 16.05 -3.95 -6.52
CA THR A 271 15.38 -2.97 -7.39
C THR A 271 14.89 -3.58 -8.71
N ASP A 272 15.31 -4.80 -9.06
CA ASP A 272 14.71 -5.55 -10.17
C ASP A 272 13.26 -5.99 -9.87
N GLY A 273 12.81 -5.90 -8.61
CA GLY A 273 11.49 -6.33 -8.18
C GLY A 273 11.23 -7.81 -8.43
N GLY A 274 9.95 -8.18 -8.55
CA GLY A 274 9.53 -9.55 -8.83
C GLY A 274 9.61 -10.47 -7.60
N PHE A 275 9.29 -9.93 -6.44
CA PHE A 275 9.19 -10.65 -5.17
C PHE A 275 7.90 -10.26 -4.44
N GLY A 276 7.43 -11.16 -3.58
CA GLY A 276 6.33 -10.92 -2.66
C GLY A 276 6.80 -11.05 -1.22
N MET A 277 6.29 -10.22 -0.30
CA MET A 277 6.56 -10.35 1.14
C MET A 277 5.26 -10.43 1.95
N ALA A 278 5.21 -11.30 2.95
CA ALA A 278 4.12 -11.35 3.93
C ALA A 278 4.66 -11.14 5.35
N ALA A 279 4.06 -10.22 6.10
CA ALA A 279 4.54 -9.83 7.43
C ALA A 279 3.40 -9.57 8.43
N HIS A 280 3.75 -9.49 9.72
CA HIS A 280 2.82 -9.05 10.76
C HIS A 280 2.39 -7.59 10.55
N ASN A 281 1.32 -7.18 11.22
CA ASN A 281 0.71 -5.86 11.07
C ASN A 281 1.70 -4.69 11.18
N TYR A 282 2.54 -4.65 12.21
CA TYR A 282 3.50 -3.55 12.42
C TYR A 282 4.69 -3.60 11.45
N ASP A 283 5.36 -4.75 11.32
CA ASP A 283 6.46 -4.93 10.35
C ASP A 283 5.99 -4.60 8.93
N GLY A 284 4.79 -5.04 8.54
CA GLY A 284 4.23 -4.78 7.22
C GLY A 284 3.90 -3.31 6.99
N ASP A 285 3.58 -2.54 8.03
CA ASP A 285 3.42 -1.09 7.91
C ASP A 285 4.75 -0.43 7.54
N MET A 286 5.78 -0.68 8.35
CA MET A 286 7.10 -0.07 8.18
C MET A 286 7.75 -0.47 6.85
N LEU A 287 7.69 -1.76 6.51
CA LEU A 287 8.33 -2.28 5.29
C LEU A 287 7.62 -1.81 4.01
N THR A 288 6.30 -1.58 4.05
CA THR A 288 5.58 -1.10 2.86
C THR A 288 5.79 0.39 2.62
N ASP A 289 6.00 1.19 3.65
CA ASP A 289 6.45 2.58 3.50
C ASP A 289 7.86 2.64 2.89
N GLU A 290 8.75 1.71 3.26
CA GLU A 290 10.05 1.57 2.61
C GLU A 290 9.93 1.14 1.14
N VAL A 291 9.07 0.16 0.83
CA VAL A 291 8.75 -0.22 -0.57
C VAL A 291 8.24 0.99 -1.34
N ALA A 292 7.37 1.81 -0.75
CA ALA A 292 6.85 3.02 -1.38
C ALA A 292 7.98 4.00 -1.72
N GLN A 293 8.89 4.23 -0.78
CA GLN A 293 10.01 5.15 -0.95
C GLN A 293 11.01 4.66 -2.01
N VAL A 294 11.33 3.36 -2.02
CA VAL A 294 12.19 2.77 -3.07
C VAL A 294 11.49 2.85 -4.42
N HIS A 295 10.18 2.62 -4.48
CA HIS A 295 9.44 2.59 -5.74
C HIS A 295 9.25 3.97 -6.37
N ARG A 296 8.75 4.95 -5.60
CA ARG A 296 8.71 6.38 -5.93
C ARG A 296 8.18 7.21 -4.77
N SER A 297 6.95 6.94 -4.37
CA SER A 297 6.20 7.61 -3.30
C SER A 297 5.01 6.74 -2.90
N PRO A 298 4.34 7.03 -1.75
CA PRO A 298 3.14 6.32 -1.34
C PRO A 298 2.00 6.32 -2.38
N GLY A 299 1.94 7.30 -3.29
CA GLY A 299 0.95 7.35 -4.37
C GLY A 299 1.09 6.26 -5.44
N PHE A 300 2.23 5.54 -5.46
CA PHE A 300 2.48 4.43 -6.38
C PHE A 300 2.36 3.06 -5.70
N ILE A 301 1.75 3.00 -4.51
CA ILE A 301 1.46 1.77 -3.79
C ILE A 301 -0.05 1.68 -3.54
N THR A 302 -0.67 0.56 -3.90
CA THR A 302 -2.07 0.27 -3.55
C THR A 302 -2.20 -0.05 -2.05
N SER A 303 -3.38 0.10 -1.46
CA SER A 303 -3.64 -0.37 -0.09
C SER A 303 -5.04 -0.95 -0.02
N ASN A 304 -5.13 -2.28 -0.05
CA ASN A 304 -6.39 -2.99 -0.21
C ASN A 304 -6.63 -3.93 0.95
N LEU A 305 -7.57 -3.62 1.83
CA LEU A 305 -7.99 -4.52 2.90
C LEU A 305 -8.84 -5.67 2.33
N ILE A 306 -8.40 -6.89 2.60
CA ILE A 306 -9.12 -8.12 2.28
C ILE A 306 -9.67 -8.70 3.57
N GLY A 307 -10.98 -8.81 3.66
CA GLY A 307 -11.72 -9.38 4.78
C GLY A 307 -12.69 -10.47 4.33
N LYS A 308 -13.46 -10.99 5.30
CA LYS A 308 -14.39 -12.10 5.08
C LYS A 308 -15.70 -11.88 5.81
N ALA A 309 -16.79 -11.88 5.07
CA ALA A 309 -18.13 -11.84 5.64
C ALA A 309 -18.49 -13.16 6.34
N SER A 310 -19.51 -13.14 7.19
CA SER A 310 -19.96 -14.33 7.94
C SER A 310 -20.51 -15.44 7.03
N ASP A 311 -20.95 -15.11 5.82
CA ASP A 311 -21.40 -16.04 4.78
C ASP A 311 -20.23 -16.60 3.94
N GLY A 312 -19.00 -16.20 4.24
CA GLY A 312 -17.78 -16.62 3.55
C GLY A 312 -17.39 -15.76 2.34
N ARG A 313 -18.21 -14.78 1.96
CA ARG A 313 -17.90 -13.86 0.84
C ARG A 313 -16.74 -12.94 1.18
N THR A 314 -15.88 -12.68 0.20
CA THR A 314 -14.77 -11.73 0.36
C THR A 314 -15.29 -10.30 0.45
N ILE A 315 -14.89 -9.60 1.51
CA ILE A 315 -15.07 -8.15 1.62
C ILE A 315 -13.77 -7.51 1.17
N LYS A 316 -13.82 -6.53 0.27
CA LYS A 316 -12.64 -5.74 -0.10
C LYS A 316 -12.89 -4.26 0.08
N GLU A 317 -11.98 -3.63 0.78
CA GLU A 317 -11.86 -2.18 0.83
C GLU A 317 -10.57 -1.75 0.12
N PHE A 318 -10.66 -0.63 -0.59
CA PHE A 318 -9.58 -0.08 -1.39
C PHE A 318 -9.34 1.37 -0.97
N GLU A 319 -8.10 1.69 -0.59
CA GLU A 319 -7.64 3.04 -0.25
C GLU A 319 -6.30 3.34 -0.94
N ALA A 320 -5.98 4.63 -1.10
CA ALA A 320 -4.63 5.04 -1.45
C ALA A 320 -3.70 4.89 -0.24
N SER A 321 -2.41 4.65 -0.46
CA SER A 321 -1.44 4.50 0.65
C SER A 321 -1.00 5.82 1.28
N HIS A 322 -1.43 6.98 0.77
CA HIS A 322 -1.10 8.30 1.31
C HIS A 322 -2.22 8.89 2.18
N GLY A 323 -1.87 9.92 2.95
CA GLY A 323 -2.82 10.70 3.74
C GLY A 323 -3.63 11.70 2.89
N THR A 324 -4.26 12.66 3.56
CA THR A 324 -5.14 13.68 2.99
C THR A 324 -4.43 14.84 2.27
N VAL A 325 -3.10 14.87 2.34
CA VAL A 325 -2.19 15.83 1.67
C VAL A 325 -2.48 17.28 2.08
N ALA A 326 -2.39 17.53 3.39
CA ALA A 326 -2.74 18.79 4.04
C ALA A 326 -1.91 20.00 3.55
N ASP A 327 -0.65 19.80 3.17
CA ASP A 327 0.21 20.84 2.61
C ASP A 327 -0.34 21.39 1.28
N LEU A 328 -0.72 20.50 0.35
CA LEU A 328 -1.40 20.90 -0.88
C LEU A 328 -2.79 21.48 -0.61
N TRP A 329 -3.49 20.99 0.41
CA TRP A 329 -4.78 21.56 0.80
C TRP A 329 -4.65 23.02 1.23
N TYR A 330 -3.67 23.36 2.06
CA TYR A 330 -3.45 24.75 2.45
C TYR A 330 -3.01 25.62 1.27
N ALA A 331 -2.23 25.08 0.32
CA ALA A 331 -1.89 25.79 -0.93
C ALA A 331 -3.15 26.07 -1.77
N HIS A 332 -4.01 25.07 -1.94
CA HIS A 332 -5.30 25.21 -2.62
C HIS A 332 -6.19 26.26 -1.94
N GLN A 333 -6.26 26.27 -0.59
CA GLN A 333 -7.00 27.28 0.16
C GLN A 333 -6.46 28.71 -0.03
N ARG A 334 -5.17 28.86 -0.34
CA ARG A 334 -4.55 30.15 -0.69
C ARG A 334 -4.72 30.52 -2.18
N GLY A 335 -5.34 29.66 -2.99
CA GLY A 335 -5.49 29.86 -4.44
C GLY A 335 -4.20 29.59 -5.23
N GLU A 336 -3.24 28.90 -4.63
CA GLU A 336 -2.01 28.47 -5.30
C GLU A 336 -2.27 27.22 -6.15
N GLU A 337 -1.48 27.04 -7.22
CA GLU A 337 -1.55 25.82 -8.02
C GLU A 337 -1.09 24.60 -7.23
N THR A 338 -1.82 23.49 -7.36
CA THR A 338 -1.45 22.19 -6.77
C THR A 338 -1.21 21.15 -7.86
N SER A 339 -0.47 20.09 -7.55
CA SER A 339 -0.26 18.97 -8.48
C SER A 339 -0.26 17.65 -7.70
N LEU A 340 -1.44 17.29 -7.19
CA LEU A 340 -1.66 16.00 -6.54
C LEU A 340 -1.78 14.92 -7.62
N ASN A 341 -0.96 13.87 -7.51
CA ASN A 341 -1.06 12.67 -8.33
C ASN A 341 -2.25 11.81 -7.86
N PRO A 342 -3.32 11.64 -8.67
CA PRO A 342 -4.51 10.89 -8.26
C PRO A 342 -4.39 9.38 -8.51
N LEU A 343 -3.25 8.86 -9.01
CA LEU A 343 -3.12 7.47 -9.44
C LEU A 343 -3.53 6.45 -8.37
N GLY A 344 -3.04 6.61 -7.13
CA GLY A 344 -3.40 5.73 -6.02
C GLY A 344 -4.90 5.77 -5.68
N LEU A 345 -5.51 6.95 -5.68
CA LEU A 345 -6.94 7.13 -5.47
C LEU A 345 -7.76 6.51 -6.61
N ALA A 346 -7.29 6.68 -7.85
CA ALA A 346 -7.94 6.15 -9.04
C ALA A 346 -7.89 4.63 -9.06
N GLU A 347 -6.73 4.00 -8.79
CA GLU A 347 -6.63 2.54 -8.69
C GLU A 347 -7.49 1.99 -7.56
N ALA A 348 -7.57 2.67 -6.43
CA ALA A 348 -8.45 2.27 -5.34
C ALA A 348 -9.94 2.32 -5.75
N LEU A 349 -10.38 3.40 -6.41
CA LEU A 349 -11.77 3.53 -6.88
C LEU A 349 -12.09 2.47 -7.95
N MET A 350 -11.19 2.30 -8.92
CA MET A 350 -11.31 1.31 -9.99
C MET A 350 -11.39 -0.12 -9.43
N GLY A 351 -10.52 -0.48 -8.46
CA GLY A 351 -10.55 -1.78 -7.80
C GLY A 351 -11.85 -2.02 -7.02
N ALA A 352 -12.39 -1.00 -6.35
CA ALA A 352 -13.67 -1.10 -5.67
C ALA A 352 -14.84 -1.33 -6.65
N MET A 353 -14.83 -0.65 -7.80
CA MET A 353 -15.82 -0.84 -8.87
C MET A 353 -15.75 -2.24 -9.49
N GLU A 354 -14.55 -2.72 -9.83
CA GLU A 354 -14.32 -4.08 -10.35
C GLU A 354 -14.79 -5.14 -9.34
N HIS A 355 -14.47 -4.96 -8.05
CA HIS A 355 -14.90 -5.89 -7.02
C HIS A 355 -16.42 -5.85 -6.83
N ALA A 356 -17.04 -4.67 -6.82
CA ALA A 356 -18.50 -4.53 -6.73
C ALA A 356 -19.23 -5.24 -7.88
N ALA A 357 -18.68 -5.17 -9.10
CA ALA A 357 -19.18 -5.90 -10.26
C ALA A 357 -19.00 -7.42 -10.10
N SER A 358 -17.86 -7.87 -9.58
CA SER A 358 -17.58 -9.30 -9.33
C SER A 358 -18.49 -9.94 -8.28
N LEU A 359 -19.09 -9.14 -7.39
CA LEU A 359 -20.04 -9.60 -6.38
C LEU A 359 -21.46 -9.79 -6.92
N GLN A 360 -21.75 -9.35 -8.14
CA GLN A 360 -23.07 -9.48 -8.75
C GLN A 360 -23.28 -10.89 -9.32
N THR A 361 -24.52 -11.36 -9.28
CA THR A 361 -24.89 -12.65 -9.88
C THR A 361 -24.86 -12.60 -11.40
N ALA A 362 -25.26 -11.46 -11.98
CA ALA A 362 -25.12 -11.20 -13.41
C ALA A 362 -23.76 -10.56 -13.67
N ASN A 363 -23.05 -11.06 -14.68
CA ASN A 363 -21.80 -10.44 -15.12
C ASN A 363 -22.05 -9.00 -15.61
N GLN A 364 -21.18 -8.06 -15.25
CA GLN A 364 -21.24 -6.67 -15.69
C GLN A 364 -19.95 -6.28 -16.44
N PRO A 365 -19.73 -6.82 -17.65
CA PRO A 365 -18.51 -6.56 -18.42
C PRO A 365 -18.33 -5.07 -18.74
N GLU A 366 -19.42 -4.30 -18.82
CA GLU A 366 -19.37 -2.87 -19.13
C GLU A 366 -18.65 -2.04 -18.05
N ILE A 367 -18.74 -2.47 -16.78
CA ILE A 367 -18.00 -1.83 -15.67
C ILE A 367 -16.50 -2.13 -15.80
N CYS A 368 -16.14 -3.38 -16.08
CA CYS A 368 -14.75 -3.77 -16.30
C CYS A 368 -14.15 -3.02 -17.50
N ASP A 369 -14.87 -2.96 -18.62
CA ASP A 369 -14.44 -2.24 -19.82
C ASP A 369 -14.26 -0.74 -19.54
N PHE A 370 -15.16 -0.13 -18.76
CA PHE A 370 -15.02 1.27 -18.35
C PHE A 370 -13.76 1.48 -17.50
N VAL A 371 -13.53 0.62 -16.50
CA VAL A 371 -12.37 0.70 -15.62
C VAL A 371 -11.06 0.53 -16.41
N ASP A 372 -10.99 -0.44 -17.32
CA ASP A 372 -9.80 -0.66 -18.15
C ASP A 372 -9.50 0.54 -19.06
N ARG A 373 -10.54 1.20 -19.58
CA ARG A 373 -10.41 2.45 -20.36
C ARG A 373 -9.92 3.61 -19.50
N LEU A 374 -10.45 3.77 -18.29
CA LEU A 374 -10.01 4.81 -17.36
C LEU A 374 -8.54 4.62 -16.98
N ARG A 375 -8.15 3.40 -16.60
CA ARG A 375 -6.76 3.03 -16.29
C ARG A 375 -5.83 3.32 -17.46
N SER A 376 -6.20 2.87 -18.66
CA SER A 376 -5.42 3.11 -19.88
C SER A 376 -5.27 4.61 -20.18
N SER A 377 -6.35 5.40 -20.03
CA SER A 377 -6.32 6.85 -20.27
C SER A 377 -5.40 7.59 -19.29
N ILE A 378 -5.42 7.21 -18.01
CA ILE A 378 -4.51 7.73 -16.98
C ILE A 378 -3.06 7.39 -17.35
N HIS A 379 -2.80 6.12 -17.68
CA HIS A 379 -1.47 5.64 -18.06
C HIS A 379 -0.93 6.34 -19.29
N GLU A 380 -1.74 6.56 -20.32
CA GLU A 380 -1.36 7.27 -21.54
C GLU A 380 -1.06 8.76 -21.29
N CYS A 381 -1.81 9.42 -20.40
CA CYS A 381 -1.51 10.80 -20.01
C CYS A 381 -0.13 10.87 -19.33
N PHE A 382 0.16 9.98 -18.39
CA PHE A 382 1.49 9.88 -17.80
C PHE A 382 2.55 9.52 -18.84
N ALA A 383 2.34 8.45 -19.60
CA ALA A 383 3.27 7.92 -20.59
C ALA A 383 3.39 8.79 -21.85
N SER A 384 2.71 9.93 -21.95
CA SER A 384 2.93 10.97 -22.96
C SER A 384 3.60 12.22 -22.39
N GLY A 385 3.96 12.24 -21.10
CA GLY A 385 4.58 13.39 -20.44
C GLY A 385 3.59 14.46 -19.99
N LYS A 386 2.29 14.14 -20.02
CA LYS A 386 1.21 14.97 -19.46
C LYS A 386 0.78 14.44 -18.09
N GLY A 387 1.74 14.01 -17.28
CA GLY A 387 1.51 13.61 -15.91
C GLY A 387 1.51 14.80 -14.95
N THR A 388 1.23 14.53 -13.68
CA THR A 388 1.46 15.46 -12.57
C THR A 388 2.95 15.70 -12.33
N ARG A 389 3.26 16.78 -11.60
CA ARG A 389 4.63 17.30 -11.43
C ARG A 389 5.56 16.35 -10.70
N ASP A 390 5.03 15.48 -9.85
CA ASP A 390 5.79 14.43 -9.17
C ASP A 390 6.39 13.40 -10.14
N LEU A 391 5.82 13.23 -11.34
CA LEU A 391 6.35 12.31 -12.35
C LEU A 391 6.94 13.04 -13.57
N SER A 392 6.33 14.15 -13.97
CA SER A 392 6.69 14.89 -15.19
C SER A 392 7.57 16.12 -14.94
N GLY A 393 8.00 16.36 -13.69
CA GLY A 393 8.81 17.51 -13.33
C GLY A 393 8.03 18.83 -13.34
N PRO A 394 8.72 20.00 -13.37
CA PRO A 394 8.09 21.33 -13.32
C PRO A 394 7.11 21.62 -14.46
N THR A 395 7.25 20.94 -15.60
CA THR A 395 6.33 21.07 -16.76
C THR A 395 5.09 20.18 -16.64
N GLY A 396 5.01 19.36 -15.58
CA GLY A 396 3.85 18.55 -15.26
C GLY A 396 2.60 19.38 -14.96
N LEU A 397 1.45 18.75 -15.19
CA LEU A 397 0.14 19.37 -15.07
C LEU A 397 -0.25 19.62 -13.61
N THR A 398 -1.07 20.65 -13.37
CA THR A 398 -1.76 20.81 -12.07
C THR A 398 -2.77 19.68 -11.86
N THR A 399 -3.29 19.57 -10.63
CA THR A 399 -4.32 18.57 -10.28
C THR A 399 -5.50 18.63 -11.25
N GLU A 400 -6.06 19.82 -11.48
CA GLU A 400 -7.22 20.06 -12.34
C GLU A 400 -6.88 19.85 -13.82
N GLN A 401 -5.70 20.30 -14.27
CA GLN A 401 -5.26 20.11 -15.65
C GLN A 401 -5.05 18.63 -15.98
N PHE A 402 -4.49 17.85 -15.05
CA PHE A 402 -4.33 16.41 -15.24
C PHE A 402 -5.69 15.71 -15.33
N ILE A 403 -6.62 16.04 -14.43
CA ILE A 403 -7.98 15.49 -14.45
C ILE A 403 -8.70 15.81 -15.76
N ALA A 404 -8.59 17.06 -16.24
CA ALA A 404 -9.13 17.47 -17.53
C ALA A 404 -8.46 16.74 -18.72
N CYS A 405 -7.15 16.51 -18.66
CA CYS A 405 -6.43 15.76 -19.69
C CYS A 405 -6.91 14.30 -19.78
N VAL A 406 -7.10 13.64 -18.64
CA VAL A 406 -7.62 12.26 -18.58
C VAL A 406 -9.07 12.21 -19.07
N LYS A 407 -9.90 13.19 -18.68
CA LYS A 407 -11.26 13.36 -19.21
C LYS A 407 -11.21 13.40 -20.74
N ASP A 408 -10.47 14.32 -21.33
CA ASP A 408 -10.40 14.44 -22.79
C ASP A 408 -9.95 13.15 -23.48
N ARG A 409 -9.11 12.33 -22.83
CA ARG A 409 -8.66 11.05 -23.36
C ARG A 409 -9.74 9.96 -23.28
N ILE A 410 -10.39 9.77 -22.13
CA ILE A 410 -11.43 8.73 -21.96
C ILE A 410 -12.62 8.96 -22.90
N TRP A 411 -12.92 10.22 -23.23
CA TRP A 411 -13.98 10.59 -24.17
C TRP A 411 -13.62 10.35 -25.64
N LYS A 412 -12.33 10.34 -25.98
CA LYS A 412 -11.83 10.09 -27.35
C LYS A 412 -11.68 8.60 -27.68
N SER A 413 -11.38 7.76 -26.69
CA SER A 413 -11.22 6.31 -26.88
C SER A 413 -12.57 5.60 -27.07
N HIS A 414 -13.20 5.77 -28.24
CA HIS A 414 -14.44 5.05 -28.56
C HIS A 414 -14.21 3.57 -28.93
N ASP A 415 -12.99 3.19 -29.30
CA ASP A 415 -12.67 1.81 -29.70
C ASP A 415 -11.15 1.55 -29.61
N LEU A 416 -10.68 0.80 -28.61
CA LEU A 416 -9.25 0.41 -28.51
C LEU A 416 -8.79 -0.50 -29.66
N SER A 417 -9.72 -1.08 -30.43
CA SER A 417 -9.39 -1.86 -31.63
C SER A 417 -9.13 -1.00 -32.87
N LYS A 418 -9.43 0.31 -32.81
CA LYS A 418 -9.17 1.27 -33.87
C LYS A 418 -8.18 2.31 -33.39
N MET A 419 -6.90 1.99 -33.57
CA MET A 419 -5.81 2.96 -33.44
C MET A 419 -6.09 4.17 -34.33
N ASP A 420 -6.13 5.37 -33.74
CA ASP A 420 -5.98 6.59 -34.52
C ASP A 420 -4.49 6.87 -34.66
N GLU A 421 -3.89 6.36 -35.74
CA GLU A 421 -2.48 6.58 -36.06
C GLU A 421 -2.11 8.07 -36.17
N LYS A 422 -3.09 8.99 -36.14
CA LYS A 422 -2.87 10.44 -36.16
C LYS A 422 -2.93 11.11 -34.78
N ASP A 423 -3.30 10.42 -33.70
CA ASP A 423 -3.29 11.03 -32.36
C ASP A 423 -1.83 11.24 -31.88
N PRO A 424 -1.38 12.49 -31.67
CA PRO A 424 -0.02 12.77 -31.23
C PRO A 424 0.34 12.15 -29.87
N MET A 425 -0.64 12.01 -28.95
CA MET A 425 -0.41 11.39 -27.65
C MET A 425 -0.11 9.89 -27.80
N GLU A 426 -0.89 9.22 -28.64
CA GLU A 426 -0.76 7.79 -28.91
C GLU A 426 0.55 7.49 -29.64
N GLN A 427 0.93 8.32 -30.61
CA GLN A 427 2.24 8.25 -31.26
C GLN A 427 3.39 8.40 -30.25
N MET A 428 3.30 9.32 -29.30
CA MET A 428 4.33 9.48 -28.25
C MET A 428 4.44 8.24 -27.36
N VAL A 429 3.30 7.68 -26.94
CA VAL A 429 3.27 6.45 -26.15
C VAL A 429 3.88 5.30 -26.95
N GLN A 430 3.49 5.10 -28.21
CA GLN A 430 4.03 4.03 -29.06
C GLN A 430 5.54 4.16 -29.26
N ARG A 431 6.03 5.38 -29.54
CA ARG A 431 7.47 5.63 -29.65
C ARG A 431 8.22 5.31 -28.37
N ARG A 432 7.62 5.50 -27.18
CA ARG A 432 8.25 5.07 -25.92
C ARG A 432 8.21 3.56 -25.72
N LEU A 433 7.11 2.91 -26.10
CA LEU A 433 6.96 1.46 -25.99
C LEU A 433 7.85 0.70 -26.99
N SER A 434 8.09 1.26 -28.18
CA SER A 434 9.01 0.73 -29.20
C SER A 434 10.49 0.99 -28.88
N GLY A 435 10.78 1.91 -27.97
CA GLY A 435 12.14 2.34 -27.62
C GLY A 435 12.69 3.50 -28.46
N ASP A 436 11.89 4.07 -29.38
CA ASP A 436 12.25 5.26 -30.17
C ASP A 436 12.36 6.54 -29.30
N LEU A 437 11.70 6.54 -28.13
CA LEU A 437 11.83 7.56 -27.10
C LEU A 437 12.24 6.89 -25.77
N PRO A 438 13.11 7.53 -24.97
CA PRO A 438 13.46 7.00 -23.65
C PRO A 438 12.21 6.95 -22.74
N PRO A 439 12.14 6.00 -21.80
CA PRO A 439 11.06 5.96 -20.82
C PRO A 439 11.10 7.23 -19.96
N ILE A 440 9.92 7.67 -19.49
CA ILE A 440 9.89 8.73 -18.48
C ILE A 440 10.60 8.22 -17.24
N GLN A 441 11.56 9.00 -16.78
CA GLN A 441 12.14 8.85 -15.46
C GLN A 441 11.59 10.00 -14.62
N PRO A 442 11.02 9.71 -13.44
CA PRO A 442 10.59 10.76 -12.53
C PRO A 442 11.76 11.71 -12.28
N GLU A 443 11.55 13.02 -12.46
CA GLU A 443 12.60 13.96 -12.10
C GLU A 443 12.90 13.84 -10.60
N PRO A 444 14.18 13.85 -10.19
CA PRO A 444 14.53 13.94 -8.78
C PRO A 444 13.94 15.24 -8.20
N PRO A 445 13.77 15.34 -6.87
CA PRO A 445 13.38 16.60 -6.24
C PRO A 445 14.20 17.76 -6.79
N THR A 446 13.56 18.91 -7.04
CA THR A 446 14.24 20.10 -7.56
C THR A 446 15.41 20.48 -6.64
N LYS A 447 16.49 20.99 -7.21
CA LYS A 447 17.73 21.35 -6.47
C LYS A 447 17.52 22.34 -5.32
N ASP A 448 16.37 22.99 -5.26
CA ASP A 448 16.00 23.99 -4.25
C ASP A 448 15.32 23.36 -3.02
N ASN A 449 14.90 22.09 -3.11
CA ASN A 449 14.28 21.35 -2.02
C ASN A 449 15.27 20.41 -1.30
N ILE A 450 16.52 20.37 -1.76
CA ILE A 450 17.58 19.53 -1.19
C ILE A 450 18.50 20.46 -0.39
N ASP A 451 18.79 20.08 0.85
CA ASP A 451 19.82 20.74 1.65
C ASP A 451 21.19 20.49 1.01
N ARG A 452 21.64 21.49 0.24
CA ARG A 452 22.87 21.40 -0.55
C ARG A 452 24.10 21.34 0.33
N GLU A 453 24.08 22.02 1.47
CA GLU A 453 25.22 22.01 2.39
C GLU A 453 25.41 20.59 2.94
N VAL A 454 24.31 19.92 3.32
CA VAL A 454 24.36 18.51 3.73
C VAL A 454 24.79 17.60 2.59
N LEU A 455 24.26 17.79 1.37
CA LEU A 455 24.63 16.97 0.21
C LEU A 455 26.11 17.14 -0.18
N GLU A 456 26.62 18.37 -0.16
CA GLU A 456 28.03 18.68 -0.43
C GLU A 456 28.92 18.07 0.65
N ASN A 457 28.54 18.17 1.92
CA ASN A 457 29.26 17.50 3.01
C ASN A 457 29.28 15.97 2.83
N MET A 458 28.15 15.37 2.43
CA MET A 458 28.08 13.95 2.12
C MET A 458 28.97 13.58 0.92
N PHE A 459 29.01 14.41 -0.12
CA PHE A 459 29.87 14.18 -1.28
C PHE A 459 31.35 14.24 -0.88
N ASN A 460 31.74 15.28 -0.14
CA ASN A 460 33.12 15.49 0.33
C ASN A 460 33.61 14.40 1.29
N ASP A 461 32.70 13.72 2.01
CA ASP A 461 33.04 12.55 2.83
C ASP A 461 33.55 11.34 2.03
N PHE A 462 33.26 11.32 0.72
CA PHE A 462 33.59 10.22 -0.19
C PHE A 462 34.47 10.61 -1.39
N ASP A 463 34.54 11.90 -1.74
CA ASP A 463 35.55 12.49 -2.63
C ASP A 463 36.85 12.73 -1.84
N LEU A 464 37.72 11.72 -1.81
CA LEU A 464 38.89 11.68 -0.93
C LEU A 464 40.09 12.45 -1.49
N ASP A 465 40.16 12.57 -2.82
CA ASP A 465 41.19 13.36 -3.48
C ASP A 465 40.76 14.82 -3.75
N GLY A 466 39.48 15.13 -3.52
CA GLY A 466 38.93 16.47 -3.57
C GLY A 466 38.87 17.03 -4.99
N ASP A 467 38.84 16.15 -5.99
CA ASP A 467 38.85 16.52 -7.41
C ASP A 467 37.46 16.87 -7.95
N GLY A 468 36.42 16.71 -7.12
CA GLY A 468 35.03 16.95 -7.47
C GLY A 468 34.39 15.80 -8.25
N MET A 469 35.02 14.63 -8.31
CA MET A 469 34.54 13.42 -8.96
C MET A 469 34.60 12.23 -8.00
N LEU A 470 33.70 11.24 -8.19
CA LEU A 470 33.81 9.97 -7.48
C LEU A 470 34.42 8.92 -8.40
N SER A 471 35.65 8.52 -8.12
CA SER A 471 36.27 7.37 -8.76
C SER A 471 35.50 6.07 -8.46
N ARG A 472 35.74 5.03 -9.26
CA ARG A 472 35.16 3.70 -9.00
C ARG A 472 35.52 3.17 -7.61
N SER A 473 36.73 3.44 -7.14
CA SER A 473 37.20 3.08 -5.80
C SER A 473 36.45 3.80 -4.69
N GLU A 474 36.19 5.10 -4.85
CA GLU A 474 35.43 5.90 -3.89
C GLU A 474 33.97 5.49 -3.86
N PHE A 475 33.38 5.22 -5.03
CA PHE A 475 32.03 4.66 -5.11
C PHE A 475 31.94 3.29 -4.41
N GLU A 476 32.89 2.38 -4.65
CA GLU A 476 32.95 1.08 -3.96
C GLU A 476 33.07 1.27 -2.45
N ARG A 477 33.94 2.18 -1.99
CA ARG A 477 34.08 2.52 -0.58
C ARG A 477 32.80 3.11 0.01
N MET A 478 32.11 3.96 -0.74
CA MET A 478 30.85 4.57 -0.35
C MET A 478 29.78 3.50 -0.11
N VAL A 479 29.55 2.62 -1.08
CA VAL A 479 28.54 1.56 -0.94
C VAL A 479 28.89 0.54 0.16
N ILE A 480 30.18 0.30 0.41
CA ILE A 480 30.64 -0.53 1.53
C ILE A 480 30.40 0.18 2.87
N LYS A 481 30.79 1.45 3.01
CA LYS A 481 30.61 2.24 4.26
C LYS A 481 29.14 2.42 4.60
N LEU A 482 28.28 2.61 3.60
CA LEU A 482 26.83 2.70 3.75
C LEU A 482 26.15 1.34 4.00
N GLY A 483 26.89 0.22 3.95
CA GLY A 483 26.36 -1.11 4.21
C GLY A 483 25.43 -1.67 3.12
N VAL A 484 25.40 -1.04 1.95
CA VAL A 484 24.52 -1.40 0.82
C VAL A 484 25.24 -2.17 -0.29
N ALA A 485 26.55 -2.41 -0.14
CA ALA A 485 27.33 -3.18 -1.10
C ALA A 485 26.76 -4.60 -1.29
N PRO A 486 26.61 -5.09 -2.54
CA PRO A 486 26.20 -6.47 -2.80
C PRO A 486 27.31 -7.44 -2.37
N MET A 487 27.02 -8.27 -1.37
CA MET A 487 27.97 -9.24 -0.82
C MET A 487 28.01 -10.54 -1.66
N LYS A 488 29.19 -11.15 -1.78
CA LYS A 488 29.36 -12.46 -2.44
C LYS A 488 29.04 -13.61 -1.47
N GLY A 489 28.12 -14.49 -1.85
CA GLY A 489 27.88 -15.81 -1.25
C GLY A 489 27.82 -15.83 0.29
N ASP A 490 28.30 -16.93 0.89
CA ASP A 490 28.33 -17.25 2.34
C ASP A 490 28.83 -16.13 3.29
N LYS A 491 29.45 -15.05 2.76
CA LYS A 491 29.84 -13.87 3.57
C LYS A 491 28.69 -12.90 3.85
N ALA A 492 27.57 -13.00 3.15
CA ALA A 492 26.34 -12.26 3.46
C ALA A 492 25.68 -12.76 4.77
N GLU A 493 25.90 -14.04 5.11
CA GLU A 493 25.29 -14.72 6.25
C GLU A 493 25.86 -14.28 7.61
N ASN A 494 27.14 -13.89 7.65
CA ASN A 494 27.85 -13.58 8.89
C ASN A 494 27.71 -12.13 9.39
N LEU A 495 27.25 -11.20 8.54
CA LEU A 495 26.99 -9.81 8.93
C LEU A 495 25.51 -9.53 9.21
N LEU A 496 24.61 -10.39 8.70
CA LEU A 496 23.14 -10.24 8.85
C LEU A 496 22.51 -11.21 9.87
N GLY A 497 23.32 -11.87 10.69
CA GLY A 497 22.83 -12.61 11.87
C GLY A 497 21.91 -13.80 11.56
N GLY A 498 22.13 -14.53 10.46
CA GLY A 498 21.36 -15.72 10.14
C GLY A 498 22.03 -16.58 9.07
N GLY A 499 22.53 -17.75 9.45
CA GLY A 499 23.12 -18.73 8.53
C GLY A 499 22.06 -19.39 7.67
N TYR A 500 21.98 -19.02 6.38
CA TYR A 500 21.26 -19.76 5.35
C TYR A 500 21.92 -19.58 3.98
N LYS A 501 22.30 -20.73 3.39
CA LYS A 501 23.01 -20.88 2.12
C LYS A 501 22.23 -20.31 0.93
N PHE A 502 22.77 -19.28 0.29
CA PHE A 502 22.36 -18.84 -1.04
C PHE A 502 23.28 -19.45 -2.12
N THR A 503 22.89 -20.56 -2.73
CA THR A 503 23.55 -21.02 -3.97
C THR A 503 22.90 -20.34 -5.17
N ARG A 504 23.66 -19.51 -5.92
CA ARG A 504 23.26 -19.10 -7.27
C ARG A 504 23.61 -20.22 -8.24
N GLY A 505 22.63 -20.69 -9.02
CA GLY A 505 22.88 -21.41 -10.27
C GLY A 505 23.46 -20.47 -11.32
N ASN A 506 24.36 -21.01 -12.15
CA ASN A 506 25.04 -20.31 -13.25
C ASN A 506 24.09 -19.76 -14.31
#